data_AF-A0A5C7NAU5-F1
#
_entry.id   AF-A0A5C7NAU5-F1
#
_cell.length_a   1.000
_cell.length_b   1.000
_cell.length_c   1.000
_cell.angle_alpha   90.00
_cell.angle_beta   90.00
_cell.angle_gamma   90.00
#
_symmetry.space_group_name_H-M   'P 1'
#
loop_
_entity.id
_entity.type
_entity.pdbx_description
1 polymer ?
#
loop_
_entity_poly.entity_id
_entity_poly.type
_entity_poly.pdbx_seq_one_letter_code
_entity_poly.pdbx_strand_id
1 'polypeptide(L)'
;MRILAGVCAGVLLAASPAYAGSGGADGVTVTVPDVVFASYDCQSAPVQLTVAVGDLAPWVVGVSAAPVGKKQLDAVAFSGQGPMVATGSLLMCPADSAGAWTAEVTSRVLVTQSRFSVAFEVRQLSTTTTLTRVRNTDTGVKVRGTVIAQNGLAGRAPLKIRGLRKNGWRTLGHTAARKNGEFRFVWPKSAKSVIVDYPGDSVTLSSQARARAQKA
;
A
#
# COMPACT_ATOMS: atom_id res chain seq x y z
N MET A 1 -23.89 -27.87 -32.63
CA MET A 1 -23.05 -27.54 -31.48
C MET A 1 -22.11 -26.41 -31.88
N ARG A 2 -22.23 -25.23 -31.26
CA ARG A 2 -21.30 -24.12 -31.46
C ARG A 2 -20.54 -23.92 -30.15
N ILE A 3 -19.23 -24.19 -30.17
CA ILE A 3 -18.34 -24.00 -29.02
C ILE A 3 -17.99 -22.51 -28.99
N LEU A 4 -18.47 -21.79 -27.99
CA LEU A 4 -17.98 -20.45 -27.66
C LEU A 4 -16.59 -20.59 -27.01
N ALA A 5 -15.55 -20.20 -27.73
CA ALA A 5 -14.25 -19.95 -27.15
C ALA A 5 -14.32 -18.63 -26.37
N GLY A 6 -14.41 -18.72 -25.04
CA GLY A 6 -14.31 -17.58 -24.14
C GLY A 6 -12.90 -17.00 -24.23
N VAL A 7 -12.80 -15.77 -24.75
CA VAL A 7 -11.58 -14.98 -24.71
C VAL A 7 -11.33 -14.61 -23.25
N CYS A 8 -10.35 -15.26 -22.62
CA CYS A 8 -9.75 -14.76 -21.39
C CYS A 8 -9.09 -13.42 -21.70
N ALA A 9 -9.78 -12.32 -21.38
CA ALA A 9 -9.18 -11.01 -21.30
C ALA A 9 -8.22 -11.02 -20.10
N GLY A 10 -6.98 -11.45 -20.35
CA GLY A 10 -5.87 -11.22 -19.44
C GLY A 10 -5.75 -9.72 -19.26
N VAL A 11 -6.05 -9.25 -18.05
CA VAL A 11 -5.71 -7.89 -17.62
C VAL A 11 -4.20 -7.81 -17.63
N LEU A 12 -3.63 -7.40 -18.76
CA LEU A 12 -2.28 -6.86 -18.80
C LEU A 12 -2.36 -5.57 -18.01
N LEU A 13 -1.97 -5.65 -16.73
CA LEU A 13 -1.56 -4.49 -15.93
C LEU A 13 -0.43 -3.83 -16.72
N ALA A 14 -0.78 -2.87 -17.58
CA ALA A 14 0.17 -1.93 -18.11
C ALA A 14 0.74 -1.21 -16.89
N ALA A 15 1.93 -1.63 -16.45
CA ALA A 15 2.70 -0.93 -15.45
C ALA A 15 2.77 0.53 -15.93
N SER A 16 2.08 1.42 -15.22
CA SER A 16 2.25 2.85 -15.43
C SER A 16 3.76 3.11 -15.39
N PRO A 17 4.32 3.97 -16.27
CA PRO A 17 5.75 4.23 -16.24
C PRO A 17 6.11 4.67 -14.82
N ALA A 18 6.89 3.85 -14.12
CA ALA A 18 7.44 4.21 -12.83
C ALA A 18 8.33 5.41 -13.10
N TYR A 19 7.91 6.60 -12.68
CA TYR A 19 8.81 7.74 -12.68
C TYR A 19 9.92 7.38 -11.68
N ALA A 20 11.16 7.70 -12.02
CA ALA A 20 12.27 7.50 -11.11
C ALA A 20 12.87 8.86 -10.80
N GLY A 21 12.84 9.24 -9.53
CA GLY A 21 13.59 10.39 -9.05
C GLY A 21 15.08 10.08 -9.14
N SER A 22 15.87 11.03 -9.62
CA SER A 22 17.33 10.94 -9.56
C SER A 22 17.94 12.26 -9.12
N GLY A 23 19.05 12.18 -8.41
CA GLY A 23 19.84 13.32 -7.99
C GLY A 23 21.30 12.89 -7.80
N GLY A 24 22.21 13.84 -7.84
CA GLY A 24 23.62 13.53 -7.67
C GLY A 24 24.49 14.74 -7.36
N ALA A 25 25.62 14.47 -6.73
CA ALA A 25 26.67 15.42 -6.42
C ALA A 25 28.01 14.68 -6.29
N ASP A 26 29.10 15.32 -6.71
CA ASP A 26 30.48 14.84 -6.51
C ASP A 26 30.75 13.40 -7.00
N GLY A 27 30.21 13.04 -8.17
CA GLY A 27 30.36 11.69 -8.74
C GLY A 27 29.47 10.63 -8.08
N VAL A 28 28.62 11.00 -7.12
CA VAL A 28 27.60 10.14 -6.54
C VAL A 28 26.25 10.46 -7.18
N THR A 29 25.56 9.43 -7.68
CA THR A 29 24.18 9.52 -8.20
C THR A 29 23.31 8.53 -7.44
N VAL A 30 22.16 9.00 -6.95
CA VAL A 30 21.15 8.17 -6.30
C VAL A 30 19.85 8.25 -7.09
N THR A 31 19.27 7.08 -7.36
CA THR A 31 18.00 6.92 -8.04
C THR A 31 17.04 6.15 -7.15
N VAL A 32 15.83 6.67 -6.98
CA VAL A 32 14.73 6.04 -6.25
C VAL A 32 13.54 5.95 -7.20
N PRO A 33 13.10 4.74 -7.59
CA PRO A 33 11.92 4.58 -8.41
C PRO A 33 10.65 4.84 -7.59
N ASP A 34 9.60 5.29 -8.27
CA ASP A 34 8.26 5.32 -7.71
C ASP A 34 7.86 3.93 -7.22
N VAL A 35 7.17 3.93 -6.09
CA VAL A 35 6.79 2.70 -5.40
C VAL A 35 5.29 2.53 -5.52
N VAL A 36 4.87 1.36 -5.95
CA VAL A 36 3.44 1.00 -5.97
C VAL A 36 3.20 -0.03 -4.89
N PHE A 37 2.52 0.38 -3.81
CA PHE A 37 2.17 -0.55 -2.76
C PHE A 37 1.05 -1.50 -3.20
N ALA A 38 1.40 -2.78 -3.25
CA ALA A 38 0.48 -3.88 -3.54
C ALA A 38 -0.31 -4.36 -2.31
N SER A 39 0.05 -3.92 -1.10
CA SER A 39 -0.59 -4.31 0.15
C SER A 39 -0.51 -3.20 1.21
N TYR A 40 -1.14 -3.44 2.37
CA TYR A 40 -1.09 -2.58 3.55
C TYR A 40 0.09 -2.86 4.47
N ASP A 41 0.90 -3.86 4.14
CA ASP A 41 2.11 -4.18 4.88
C ASP A 41 3.25 -3.26 4.43
N CYS A 42 4.26 -3.09 5.28
CA CYS A 42 5.45 -2.34 4.89
C CYS A 42 6.17 -3.03 3.74
N GLN A 43 6.57 -2.26 2.73
CA GLN A 43 7.26 -2.76 1.54
C GLN A 43 8.59 -2.03 1.37
N SER A 44 9.53 -2.70 0.75
CA SER A 44 10.85 -2.14 0.47
C SER A 44 10.86 -1.44 -0.89
N ALA A 45 11.26 -0.16 -0.89
CA ALA A 45 11.59 0.60 -2.08
C ALA A 45 13.08 0.42 -2.41
N PRO A 46 13.45 -0.01 -3.62
CA PRO A 46 14.86 -0.14 -3.97
C PRO A 46 15.50 1.25 -4.14
N VAL A 47 16.72 1.40 -3.64
CA VAL A 47 17.55 2.60 -3.85
C VAL A 47 18.75 2.17 -4.68
N GLN A 48 18.91 2.76 -5.85
CA GLN A 48 20.07 2.52 -6.69
C GLN A 48 21.11 3.61 -6.48
N LEU A 49 22.33 3.19 -6.15
CA LEU A 49 23.48 4.05 -5.97
C LEU A 49 24.46 3.78 -7.10
N THR A 50 24.91 4.84 -7.78
CA THR A 50 26.04 4.80 -8.71
C THR A 50 27.09 5.78 -8.24
N VAL A 51 28.33 5.31 -8.10
CA VAL A 51 29.49 6.10 -7.70
C VAL A 51 30.52 6.04 -8.81
N ALA A 52 30.91 7.21 -9.31
CA ALA A 52 31.90 7.42 -10.36
C ALA A 52 32.99 8.37 -9.82
N VAL A 53 33.85 7.84 -8.96
CA VAL A 53 34.97 8.55 -8.31
C VAL A 53 36.28 7.83 -8.64
N GLY A 54 37.43 8.42 -8.34
CA GLY A 54 38.73 7.77 -8.58
C GLY A 54 38.87 6.45 -7.82
N ASP A 55 39.60 5.48 -8.38
CA ASP A 55 39.65 4.07 -7.94
C ASP A 55 40.00 3.87 -6.46
N LEU A 56 40.74 4.80 -5.85
CA LEU A 56 41.15 4.74 -4.45
C LEU A 56 40.39 5.71 -3.54
N ALA A 57 39.45 6.50 -4.07
CA ALA A 57 38.72 7.48 -3.29
C ALA A 57 37.69 6.77 -2.38
N PRO A 58 37.79 6.89 -1.04
CA PRO A 58 36.78 6.39 -0.13
C PRO A 58 35.53 7.26 -0.19
N TRP A 59 34.38 6.61 -0.01
CA TRP A 59 33.10 7.30 -0.02
C TRP A 59 32.10 6.65 0.94
N VAL A 60 31.16 7.48 1.41
CA VAL A 60 30.03 7.09 2.25
C VAL A 60 28.79 7.84 1.76
N VAL A 61 27.66 7.14 1.63
CA VAL A 61 26.39 7.72 1.20
C VAL A 61 25.30 7.27 2.15
N GLY A 62 24.63 8.21 2.81
CA GLY A 62 23.42 7.97 3.57
C GLY A 62 22.21 8.47 2.80
N VAL A 63 21.19 7.64 2.68
CA VAL A 63 19.90 7.98 2.05
C VAL A 63 18.82 7.79 3.09
N SER A 64 18.06 8.84 3.36
CA SER A 64 16.94 8.82 4.31
C SER A 64 15.69 9.33 3.63
N ALA A 65 14.54 8.67 3.83
CA ALA A 65 13.31 9.06 3.15
C ALA A 65 12.16 9.34 4.12
N ALA A 66 11.33 10.30 3.73
CA ALA A 66 10.09 10.63 4.41
C ALA A 66 9.04 11.17 3.43
N PRO A 67 7.74 11.06 3.77
CA PRO A 67 6.70 11.84 3.13
C PRO A 67 6.99 13.32 3.25
N VAL A 68 6.65 14.09 2.22
CA VAL A 68 6.82 15.54 2.24
C VAL A 68 6.13 16.13 3.48
N GLY A 69 6.90 16.88 4.29
CA GLY A 69 6.42 17.50 5.53
C GLY A 69 6.45 16.60 6.77
N LYS A 70 6.95 15.36 6.67
CA LYS A 70 7.19 14.47 7.82
C LYS A 70 8.68 14.33 8.13
N LYS A 71 8.98 13.87 9.35
CA LYS A 71 10.34 13.52 9.76
C LYS A 71 10.74 12.15 9.22
N GLN A 72 12.05 11.92 9.15
CA GLN A 72 12.68 10.68 8.71
C GLN A 72 12.00 9.42 9.26
N LEU A 73 11.67 8.48 8.35
CA LEU A 73 11.02 7.21 8.71
C LEU A 73 11.97 6.03 8.60
N ASP A 74 12.85 6.06 7.60
CA ASP A 74 13.86 5.02 7.42
C ASP A 74 15.12 5.56 6.71
N ALA A 75 16.21 4.83 6.82
CA ALA A 75 17.47 5.14 6.14
C ALA A 75 18.26 3.89 5.75
N VAL A 76 18.97 4.03 4.64
CA VAL A 76 19.98 3.08 4.18
C VAL A 76 21.30 3.82 4.00
N ALA A 77 22.40 3.13 4.31
CA ALA A 77 23.74 3.66 4.15
C ALA A 77 24.60 2.72 3.30
N PHE A 78 25.49 3.32 2.53
CA PHE A 78 26.47 2.66 1.69
C PHE A 78 27.84 3.23 1.99
N SER A 79 28.87 2.39 1.86
CA SER A 79 30.26 2.83 1.95
C SER A 79 31.13 1.96 1.07
N GLY A 80 32.17 2.54 0.52
CA GLY A 80 33.10 1.80 -0.34
C GLY A 80 34.29 2.65 -0.76
N GLN A 81 35.00 2.14 -1.76
CA GLN A 81 36.17 2.76 -2.36
C GLN A 81 36.12 2.54 -3.88
N GLY A 82 36.44 3.59 -4.64
CA GLY A 82 36.42 3.52 -6.11
C GLY A 82 35.00 3.52 -6.72
N PRO A 83 34.90 3.35 -8.05
CA PRO A 83 33.62 3.27 -8.75
C PRO A 83 32.78 2.07 -8.31
N MET A 84 31.47 2.26 -8.16
CA MET A 84 30.56 1.18 -7.75
C MET A 84 29.13 1.42 -8.22
N VAL A 85 28.41 0.33 -8.46
CA VAL A 85 26.94 0.30 -8.50
C VAL A 85 26.43 -0.58 -7.37
N ALA A 86 25.54 -0.05 -6.53
CA ALA A 86 24.97 -0.75 -5.40
C ALA A 86 23.45 -0.58 -5.39
N THR A 87 22.75 -1.54 -4.79
CA THR A 87 21.31 -1.43 -4.53
C THR A 87 21.08 -1.65 -3.04
N GLY A 88 20.33 -0.73 -2.42
CA GLY A 88 19.82 -0.86 -1.07
C GLY A 88 18.30 -0.83 -1.06
N SER A 89 17.72 -0.84 0.14
CA SER A 89 16.27 -0.81 0.32
C SER A 89 15.88 0.13 1.43
N LEU A 90 14.87 0.96 1.17
CA LEU A 90 14.16 1.74 2.18
C LEU A 90 12.85 1.02 2.52
N LEU A 91 12.64 0.72 3.78
CA LEU A 91 11.38 0.19 4.28
C LEU A 91 10.36 1.33 4.38
N MET A 92 9.19 1.11 3.79
CA MET A 92 8.13 2.11 3.75
C MET A 92 6.81 1.47 4.16
N CYS A 93 6.08 2.09 5.10
CA CYS A 93 4.81 1.55 5.56
C CYS A 93 3.62 2.35 5.00
N PRO A 94 2.52 1.70 4.57
CA PRO A 94 1.34 2.41 4.06
C PRO A 94 0.67 3.37 5.06
N ALA A 95 0.89 3.18 6.36
CA ALA A 95 0.48 4.12 7.40
C ALA A 95 1.20 5.48 7.31
N ASP A 96 2.36 5.51 6.63
CA ASP A 96 3.21 6.68 6.55
C ASP A 96 2.73 7.70 5.50
N SER A 97 1.90 7.28 4.54
CA SER A 97 1.14 8.05 3.53
C SER A 97 1.54 7.72 2.09
N ALA A 98 0.54 7.38 1.25
CA ALA A 98 0.67 7.49 -0.19
C ALA A 98 0.77 8.98 -0.60
N GLY A 99 1.52 9.27 -1.67
CA GLY A 99 1.73 10.62 -2.20
C GLY A 99 3.20 10.93 -2.46
N ALA A 100 3.55 12.22 -2.40
CA ALA A 100 4.91 12.69 -2.65
C ALA A 100 5.84 12.40 -1.46
N TRP A 101 7.03 11.88 -1.77
CA TRP A 101 8.11 11.60 -0.84
C TRP A 101 9.39 12.32 -1.27
N THR A 102 10.28 12.50 -0.30
CA THR A 102 11.62 13.05 -0.52
C THR A 102 12.64 12.17 0.16
N ALA A 103 13.64 11.75 -0.60
CA ALA A 103 14.84 11.11 -0.08
C ALA A 103 15.95 12.17 0.06
N GLU A 104 16.36 12.44 1.28
CA GLU A 104 17.51 13.28 1.58
C GLU A 104 18.78 12.42 1.54
N VAL A 105 19.72 12.83 0.70
CA VAL A 105 20.99 12.14 0.49
C VAL A 105 22.11 12.98 1.07
N THR A 106 22.92 12.35 1.91
CA THR A 106 24.21 12.91 2.33
C THR A 106 25.32 12.04 1.75
N SER A 107 26.12 12.60 0.86
CA SER A 107 27.31 11.95 0.31
C SER A 107 28.56 12.55 0.92
N ARG A 108 29.56 11.71 1.15
CA ARG A 108 30.92 12.12 1.48
C ARG A 108 31.88 11.36 0.59
N VAL A 109 32.63 12.08 -0.23
CA VAL A 109 33.68 11.54 -1.09
C VAL A 109 34.98 12.22 -0.68
N LEU A 110 35.97 11.45 -0.23
CA LEU A 110 37.19 11.99 0.37
C LEU A 110 36.86 12.96 1.53
N VAL A 111 37.17 14.25 1.33
CA VAL A 111 36.95 15.34 2.29
C VAL A 111 35.71 16.17 1.97
N THR A 112 35.09 15.98 0.81
CA THR A 112 33.93 16.75 0.37
C THR A 112 32.66 16.09 0.87
N GLN A 113 31.79 16.86 1.51
CA GLN A 113 30.46 16.43 1.91
C GLN A 113 29.42 17.22 1.12
N SER A 114 28.51 16.49 0.47
CA SER A 114 27.41 17.06 -0.30
C SER A 114 26.06 16.57 0.22
N ARG A 115 25.05 17.40 -0.03
CA ARG A 115 23.65 17.09 0.28
C ARG A 115 22.78 17.43 -0.90
N PHE A 116 21.87 16.52 -1.24
CA PHE A 116 20.87 16.74 -2.27
C PHE A 116 19.63 15.90 -1.97
N SER A 117 18.52 16.24 -2.60
CA SER A 117 17.24 15.61 -2.37
C SER A 117 16.72 14.95 -3.65
N VAL A 118 16.10 13.80 -3.52
CA VAL A 118 15.50 13.04 -4.63
C VAL A 118 14.00 12.91 -4.36
N ALA A 119 13.18 13.50 -5.23
CA ALA A 119 11.72 13.40 -5.14
C ALA A 119 11.23 12.13 -5.85
N PHE A 120 10.28 11.43 -5.24
CA PHE A 120 9.64 10.24 -5.82
C PHE A 120 8.22 10.10 -5.28
N GLU A 121 7.39 9.31 -5.95
CA GLU A 121 6.00 9.09 -5.58
C GLU A 121 5.79 7.69 -5.02
N VAL A 122 5.02 7.63 -3.93
CA VAL A 122 4.53 6.37 -3.37
C VAL A 122 3.04 6.28 -3.69
N ARG A 123 2.70 5.43 -4.65
CA ARG A 123 1.32 5.19 -5.06
C ARG A 123 0.76 3.99 -4.33
N GLN A 124 -0.49 4.11 -3.93
CA GLN A 124 -1.28 2.98 -3.47
C GLN A 124 -2.21 2.56 -4.60
N LEU A 125 -2.27 1.26 -4.90
CA LEU A 125 -3.13 0.76 -5.96
C LEU A 125 -4.60 1.13 -5.70
N SER A 126 -5.28 1.60 -6.74
CA SER A 126 -6.69 1.98 -6.71
C SER A 126 -7.56 0.77 -6.42
N THR A 127 -8.54 0.95 -5.54
CA THR A 127 -9.23 -0.17 -4.90
C THR A 127 -10.62 -0.30 -5.49
N THR A 128 -10.92 -1.41 -6.15
CA THR A 128 -12.28 -1.68 -6.63
C THR A 128 -13.06 -2.36 -5.51
N THR A 129 -14.20 -1.82 -5.08
CA THR A 129 -15.04 -2.50 -4.09
C THR A 129 -16.07 -3.39 -4.79
N THR A 130 -15.96 -4.70 -4.66
CA THR A 130 -17.01 -5.61 -5.13
C THR A 130 -18.14 -5.67 -4.09
N LEU A 131 -19.33 -5.22 -4.48
CA LEU A 131 -20.49 -5.05 -3.60
C LEU A 131 -21.29 -6.36 -3.47
N THR A 132 -21.24 -7.05 -2.32
CA THR A 132 -22.19 -8.13 -2.03
C THR A 132 -23.32 -7.61 -1.12
N ARG A 133 -24.52 -7.43 -1.69
CA ARG A 133 -25.71 -7.00 -0.94
C ARG A 133 -26.24 -8.16 -0.09
N VAL A 134 -26.37 -7.96 1.22
CA VAL A 134 -27.12 -8.83 2.12
C VAL A 134 -28.46 -8.18 2.49
N ARG A 135 -29.57 -8.92 2.41
CA ARG A 135 -30.89 -8.48 2.89
C ARG A 135 -31.12 -8.94 4.34
N ASN A 136 -31.67 -8.06 5.18
CA ASN A 136 -31.90 -8.27 6.61
C ASN A 136 -33.33 -8.78 6.89
N THR A 137 -33.47 -9.70 7.84
CA THR A 137 -34.71 -10.06 8.53
C THR A 137 -34.58 -9.73 10.04
N ASP A 138 -34.93 -8.49 10.38
CA ASP A 138 -35.30 -7.90 11.69
C ASP A 138 -34.47 -8.09 12.98
N THR A 139 -33.41 -8.92 13.01
CA THR A 139 -32.80 -9.32 14.31
C THR A 139 -31.37 -8.82 14.56
N GLY A 140 -30.76 -8.08 13.63
CA GLY A 140 -29.35 -7.71 13.72
C GLY A 140 -28.48 -8.89 13.28
N VAL A 141 -27.95 -8.78 12.08
CA VAL A 141 -27.25 -9.88 11.40
C VAL A 141 -25.77 -9.86 11.75
N LYS A 142 -25.19 -11.02 12.07
CA LYS A 142 -23.73 -11.15 12.14
C LYS A 142 -23.22 -11.23 10.71
N VAL A 143 -22.41 -10.25 10.32
CA VAL A 143 -21.76 -10.24 9.01
C VAL A 143 -20.34 -10.76 9.20
N ARG A 144 -19.96 -11.74 8.38
CA ARG A 144 -18.57 -12.14 8.20
C ARG A 144 -18.13 -11.67 6.82
N GLY A 145 -16.90 -11.25 6.70
CA GLY A 145 -16.31 -11.03 5.40
C GLY A 145 -14.86 -11.46 5.34
N THR A 146 -14.40 -11.64 4.12
CA THR A 146 -13.00 -11.89 3.80
C THR A 146 -12.50 -10.76 2.92
N VAL A 147 -11.24 -10.41 3.15
CA VAL A 147 -10.51 -9.37 2.47
C VAL A 147 -9.35 -10.01 1.73
N ILE A 148 -9.29 -9.79 0.41
CA ILE A 148 -8.19 -10.24 -0.43
C ILE A 148 -7.51 -9.01 -1.02
N ALA A 149 -6.20 -8.89 -0.80
CA ALA A 149 -5.34 -7.88 -1.39
C ALA A 149 -5.00 -8.23 -2.85
N GLN A 150 -4.45 -7.28 -3.61
CA GLN A 150 -4.20 -7.46 -5.05
C GLN A 150 -3.23 -8.60 -5.37
N ASN A 151 -2.34 -8.95 -4.44
CA ASN A 151 -1.44 -10.10 -4.55
C ASN A 151 -2.13 -11.45 -4.30
N GLY A 152 -3.45 -11.50 -4.16
CA GLY A 152 -4.23 -12.70 -3.88
C GLY A 152 -4.14 -13.17 -2.42
N LEU A 153 -3.41 -12.45 -1.55
CA LEU A 153 -3.27 -12.80 -0.15
C LEU A 153 -4.34 -12.16 0.72
N ALA A 154 -4.55 -12.73 1.90
CA ALA A 154 -5.37 -12.17 2.95
C ALA A 154 -4.90 -10.75 3.32
N GLY A 155 -5.79 -9.76 3.17
CA GLY A 155 -5.46 -8.36 3.48
C GLY A 155 -5.69 -8.02 4.96
N ARG A 156 -4.72 -7.36 5.59
CA ARG A 156 -4.88 -6.73 6.92
C ARG A 156 -5.03 -5.23 6.74
N ALA A 157 -6.23 -4.68 6.93
CA ALA A 157 -6.38 -3.23 7.03
C ALA A 157 -7.56 -2.84 7.93
N PRO A 158 -7.57 -1.58 8.42
CA PRO A 158 -8.79 -0.97 8.94
C PRO A 158 -9.87 -0.93 7.85
N LEU A 159 -11.09 -1.24 8.27
CA LEU A 159 -12.28 -1.36 7.44
C LEU A 159 -13.32 -0.37 7.95
N LYS A 160 -13.96 0.34 7.02
CA LYS A 160 -15.01 1.30 7.36
C LYS A 160 -16.37 0.71 7.01
N ILE A 161 -17.25 0.62 8.00
CA ILE A 161 -18.61 0.10 7.80
C ILE A 161 -19.52 1.29 7.52
N ARG A 162 -20.17 1.33 6.35
CA ARG A 162 -21.17 2.35 6.01
C ARG A 162 -22.52 1.72 5.81
N GLY A 163 -23.58 2.41 6.20
CA GLY A 163 -24.94 1.97 5.94
C GLY A 163 -25.78 3.03 5.27
N LEU A 164 -26.76 2.53 4.51
CA LEU A 164 -27.69 3.36 3.77
C LEU A 164 -28.73 3.95 4.73
N ARG A 165 -28.78 5.28 4.78
CA ARG A 165 -29.78 6.08 5.49
C ARG A 165 -30.65 6.84 4.48
N LYS A 166 -31.66 7.56 4.96
CA LYS A 166 -32.54 8.40 4.11
C LYS A 166 -31.74 9.37 3.23
N ASN A 167 -30.60 9.88 3.71
CA ASN A 167 -29.77 10.88 3.04
C ASN A 167 -28.43 10.29 2.50
N GLY A 168 -28.44 9.02 2.07
CA GLY A 168 -27.27 8.35 1.47
C GLY A 168 -26.43 7.50 2.45
N TRP A 169 -25.24 7.11 2.00
CA TRP A 169 -24.32 6.22 2.72
C TRP A 169 -23.57 6.95 3.83
N ARG A 170 -23.78 6.55 5.09
CA ARG A 170 -23.14 7.13 6.28
C ARG A 170 -22.28 6.10 6.99
N THR A 171 -21.20 6.56 7.60
CA THR A 171 -20.31 5.72 8.41
C THR A 171 -21.04 5.28 9.67
N LEU A 172 -21.06 3.99 9.94
CA LEU A 172 -21.69 3.38 11.11
C LEU A 172 -20.67 2.85 12.12
N GLY A 173 -19.44 2.56 11.67
CA GLY A 173 -18.38 2.09 12.54
C GLY A 173 -17.11 1.72 11.78
N HIS A 174 -16.12 1.25 12.53
CA HIS A 174 -14.85 0.77 12.01
C HIS A 174 -14.60 -0.64 12.54
N THR A 175 -13.96 -1.48 11.72
CA THR A 175 -13.47 -2.82 12.11
C THR A 175 -12.08 -3.02 11.50
N ALA A 176 -11.43 -4.15 11.74
CA ALA A 176 -10.19 -4.51 11.07
C ALA A 176 -10.24 -5.96 10.61
N ALA A 177 -9.63 -6.25 9.46
CA ALA A 177 -9.37 -7.61 9.03
C ALA A 177 -8.24 -8.23 9.85
N ARG A 178 -8.40 -9.50 10.22
CA ARG A 178 -7.39 -10.31 10.92
C ARG A 178 -6.28 -10.74 9.94
N LYS A 179 -5.23 -11.40 10.46
CA LYS A 179 -4.10 -11.90 9.66
C LYS A 179 -4.52 -12.82 8.49
N ASN A 180 -5.68 -13.47 8.59
CA ASN A 180 -6.25 -14.32 7.54
C ASN A 180 -7.30 -13.59 6.68
N GLY A 181 -7.38 -12.26 6.72
CA GLY A 181 -8.31 -11.46 5.93
C GLY A 181 -9.74 -11.50 6.44
N GLU A 182 -10.02 -12.29 7.48
CA GLU A 182 -11.36 -12.38 8.06
C GLU A 182 -11.68 -11.18 8.94
N PHE A 183 -12.90 -10.67 8.82
CA PHE A 183 -13.48 -9.74 9.77
C PHE A 183 -14.92 -10.10 10.08
N ARG A 184 -15.40 -9.61 11.22
CA ARG A 184 -16.78 -9.81 11.66
C ARG A 184 -17.30 -8.52 12.27
N PHE A 185 -18.53 -8.17 11.93
CA PHE A 185 -19.22 -7.07 12.59
C PHE A 185 -20.70 -7.38 12.75
N VAL A 186 -21.34 -6.71 13.70
CA VAL A 186 -22.79 -6.80 13.90
C VAL A 186 -23.45 -5.70 13.08
N TRP A 187 -24.30 -6.10 12.15
CA TRP A 187 -25.08 -5.19 11.33
C TRP A 187 -26.02 -4.35 12.22
N PRO A 188 -25.97 -3.01 12.18
CA PRO A 188 -26.86 -2.16 12.97
C PRO A 188 -28.31 -2.29 12.50
N LYS A 189 -29.25 -2.64 13.40
CA LYS A 189 -30.67 -2.90 13.07
C LYS A 189 -31.34 -1.78 12.24
N SER A 190 -30.89 -0.55 12.41
CA SER A 190 -31.46 0.62 11.76
C SER A 190 -30.98 0.85 10.30
N ALA A 191 -29.99 0.10 9.82
CA ALA A 191 -29.48 0.22 8.45
C ALA A 191 -30.17 -0.79 7.52
N LYS A 192 -30.75 -0.32 6.40
CA LYS A 192 -31.39 -1.20 5.39
C LYS A 192 -30.36 -1.90 4.49
N SER A 193 -29.16 -1.34 4.37
CA SER A 193 -28.04 -1.91 3.63
C SER A 193 -26.73 -1.46 4.28
N VAL A 194 -25.70 -2.29 4.19
CA VAL A 194 -24.35 -2.00 4.70
C VAL A 194 -23.35 -2.32 3.59
N ILE A 195 -22.33 -1.47 3.48
CA ILE A 195 -21.11 -1.69 2.70
C ILE A 195 -19.92 -1.64 3.64
N VAL A 196 -18.85 -2.31 3.24
CA VAL A 196 -17.56 -2.24 3.92
C VAL A 196 -16.61 -1.60 2.94
N ASP A 197 -16.18 -0.39 3.22
CA ASP A 197 -15.09 0.22 2.47
C ASP A 197 -13.80 -0.44 2.97
N TYR A 198 -13.20 -1.23 2.09
CA TYR A 198 -11.85 -1.73 2.23
C TYR A 198 -11.03 -1.15 1.09
N PRO A 199 -9.86 -0.60 1.39
CA PRO A 199 -9.02 -0.07 0.35
C PRO A 199 -8.18 -1.20 -0.34
N GLY A 200 -8.82 -2.27 -0.80
CA GLY A 200 -8.24 -3.28 -1.70
C GLY A 200 -9.33 -4.03 -2.48
N ASP A 201 -8.93 -4.93 -3.39
CA ASP A 201 -9.76 -5.34 -4.55
C ASP A 201 -11.04 -6.11 -4.26
N SER A 202 -11.09 -6.95 -3.24
CA SER A 202 -12.33 -7.69 -2.98
C SER A 202 -12.62 -7.88 -1.51
N VAL A 203 -13.86 -7.51 -1.18
CA VAL A 203 -14.50 -7.85 0.08
C VAL A 203 -15.68 -8.74 -0.25
N THR A 204 -15.63 -9.98 0.19
CA THR A 204 -16.79 -10.86 0.11
C THR A 204 -17.53 -10.78 1.44
N LEU A 205 -18.83 -10.47 1.41
CA LEU A 205 -19.68 -10.47 2.60
C LEU A 205 -20.59 -11.70 2.62
N SER A 206 -20.61 -12.38 3.76
CA SER A 206 -21.59 -13.43 4.06
C SER A 206 -22.35 -13.07 5.34
N SER A 207 -23.66 -13.27 5.32
CA SER A 207 -24.50 -13.09 6.49
C SER A 207 -24.77 -14.41 7.19
N GLN A 208 -24.55 -14.42 8.50
CA GLN A 208 -25.13 -15.43 9.37
C GLN A 208 -26.37 -14.80 10.01
N ALA A 209 -27.56 -15.12 9.48
CA ALA A 209 -28.80 -14.84 10.19
C ALA A 209 -28.72 -15.54 11.55
N ARG A 210 -28.93 -14.79 12.65
CA ARG A 210 -29.16 -15.45 13.93
C ARG A 210 -30.48 -16.20 13.78
N ALA A 211 -30.46 -17.52 13.92
CA ALA A 211 -31.68 -18.27 14.15
C ALA A 211 -32.42 -17.57 15.30
N ARG A 212 -33.72 -17.29 15.12
CA ARG A 212 -34.57 -16.86 16.24
C ARG A 212 -34.39 -17.93 17.31
N ALA A 213 -33.87 -17.55 18.48
CA ALA A 213 -34.06 -18.38 19.66
C ALA A 213 -35.58 -18.47 19.82
N GLN A 214 -36.17 -19.60 19.44
CA GLN A 214 -37.53 -19.92 19.82
C GLN A 214 -37.48 -19.95 21.35
N LYS A 215 -38.13 -18.97 21.99
CA LYS A 215 -38.44 -19.08 23.41
C LYS A 215 -39.34 -20.31 23.53
N ALA A 216 -38.84 -21.35 24.19
CA ALA A 216 -39.67 -22.37 24.81
C ALA A 216 -40.40 -21.76 26.01
#